data_AF-A0A1H9D2Q4-F1
#
_entry.id   AF-A0A1H9D2Q4-F1
#
_cell.length_a   1.000
_cell.length_b   1.000
_cell.length_c   1.000
_cell.angle_alpha   90.00
_cell.angle_beta   90.00
_cell.angle_gamma   90.00
#
_symmetry.space_group_name_H-M   'P 1'
#
loop_
_entity.id
_entity.type
_entity.pdbx_description
1 polymer ?
#
loop_
_entity_poly.entity_id
_entity_poly.type
_entity_poly.pdbx_seq_one_letter_code
_entity_poly.pdbx_strand_id
1 'polypeptide(L)'
;MKLKDNNKGITLVEIIVSLAISTIVVLAVYSFIFAGTNSYKSTNKQTTVQQETSYVMKMLGGKIKAGNSSDARLINSSGNIVYDTGNDAIFYYNDASNSLYVFKYSTVGGAGSIDYVGILSGTYSNKKYLVSKCIDSLTISFVGDDIKRDADGNEVLDASGKNEESEAYTTHTLPTGLTEYIPNTKLVRIVCSVTYDRRSKNSDVTYTIRN
;
A
#
# COMPACT_ATOMS: atom_id res chain seq x y z
N MET A 1 -37.88 -33.54 69.90
CA MET A 1 -36.57 -33.17 69.33
C MET A 1 -36.72 -31.80 68.69
N LYS A 2 -36.27 -30.72 69.33
CA LYS A 2 -36.40 -29.35 68.79
C LYS A 2 -35.20 -29.06 67.89
N LEU A 3 -35.43 -28.94 66.59
CA LEU A 3 -34.45 -28.40 65.65
C LEU A 3 -34.32 -26.90 65.93
N LYS A 4 -33.11 -26.47 66.28
CA LYS A 4 -32.78 -25.08 66.57
C LYS A 4 -32.48 -24.40 65.23
N ASP A 5 -33.46 -23.69 64.68
CA ASP A 5 -33.28 -22.92 63.46
C ASP A 5 -32.40 -21.70 63.75
N ASN A 6 -31.13 -21.82 63.37
CA ASN A 6 -30.10 -20.82 63.57
C ASN A 6 -30.14 -19.81 62.40
N ASN A 7 -31.27 -19.14 62.22
CA ASN A 7 -31.48 -18.14 61.17
C ASN A 7 -30.75 -16.84 61.53
N LYS A 8 -29.44 -16.79 61.26
CA LYS A 8 -28.67 -15.54 61.28
C LYS A 8 -29.03 -14.75 60.02
N GLY A 9 -29.90 -13.76 60.17
CA GLY A 9 -30.21 -12.81 59.10
C GLY A 9 -28.97 -12.00 58.70
N ILE A 10 -28.88 -11.63 57.42
CA ILE A 10 -27.81 -10.75 56.93
C ILE A 10 -28.01 -9.36 57.54
N THR A 11 -26.92 -8.79 58.06
CA THR A 11 -26.94 -7.44 58.63
C THR A 11 -26.87 -6.38 57.53
N LEU A 12 -27.45 -5.20 57.76
CA LEU A 12 -27.44 -4.09 56.79
C LEU A 12 -26.01 -3.73 56.34
N VAL A 13 -25.05 -3.79 57.27
CA VAL A 13 -23.64 -3.49 57.02
C VAL A 13 -23.01 -4.50 56.06
N GLU A 14 -23.30 -5.80 56.20
CA GLU A 14 -22.79 -6.83 55.28
C GLU A 14 -23.31 -6.64 53.85
N ILE A 15 -24.57 -6.19 53.69
CA ILE A 15 -25.12 -5.89 52.36
C ILE A 15 -24.42 -4.69 51.74
N ILE A 16 -24.19 -3.62 52.50
CA ILE A 16 -23.54 -2.40 51.99
C ILE A 16 -22.10 -2.69 51.57
N VAL A 17 -21.36 -3.45 52.39
CA VAL A 17 -19.96 -3.80 52.10
C VAL A 17 -19.86 -4.74 50.90
N SER A 18 -20.70 -5.77 50.82
CA SER A 18 -20.70 -6.70 49.68
C SER A 18 -21.12 -6.02 48.38
N LEU A 19 -22.09 -5.09 48.44
CA LEU A 19 -22.51 -4.30 47.30
C LEU A 19 -21.38 -3.39 46.82
N ALA A 20 -20.72 -2.66 47.73
CA ALA A 20 -19.61 -1.77 47.39
C ALA A 20 -18.44 -2.51 46.71
N ILE A 21 -18.05 -3.67 47.25
CA ILE A 21 -16.99 -4.50 46.66
C ILE A 21 -17.41 -5.01 45.27
N SER A 22 -18.65 -5.46 45.12
CA SER A 22 -19.18 -5.95 43.84
C SER A 22 -19.15 -4.88 42.76
N THR A 23 -19.54 -3.64 43.09
CA THR A 23 -19.51 -2.51 42.15
C THR A 23 -18.08 -2.18 41.71
N ILE A 24 -17.12 -2.17 42.65
CA ILE A 24 -15.71 -1.90 42.31
C ILE A 24 -15.17 -2.97 41.36
N VAL A 25 -15.45 -4.24 41.63
CA VAL A 25 -14.98 -5.35 40.79
C VAL A 25 -15.59 -5.29 39.39
N VAL A 26 -16.90 -5.05 39.29
CA VAL A 26 -17.58 -4.92 37.99
C VAL A 26 -17.01 -3.76 37.17
N LEU A 27 -16.78 -2.60 37.81
CA LEU A 27 -16.19 -1.44 37.14
C LEU A 27 -14.75 -1.70 36.67
N ALA A 28 -13.96 -2.40 37.48
CA ALA A 28 -12.59 -2.76 37.11
C ALA A 28 -12.55 -3.68 35.89
N VAL A 29 -13.39 -4.73 35.87
CA VAL A 29 -13.50 -5.66 34.74
C VAL A 29 -14.01 -4.94 33.49
N TYR A 30 -15.02 -4.09 33.62
CA TYR A 30 -15.56 -3.33 32.50
C TYR A 30 -14.52 -2.39 31.88
N SER A 31 -13.76 -1.67 32.72
CA SER A 31 -12.68 -0.78 32.29
C SER A 31 -11.59 -1.55 31.54
N PHE A 32 -11.23 -2.73 32.04
CA PHE A 32 -10.23 -3.58 31.40
C PHE A 32 -10.68 -4.10 30.03
N ILE A 33 -11.93 -4.59 29.91
CA ILE A 33 -12.48 -5.05 28.63
C ILE A 33 -12.57 -3.89 27.63
N PHE A 34 -13.03 -2.71 28.07
CA PHE A 34 -13.12 -1.54 27.20
C PHE A 34 -11.75 -1.08 26.69
N ALA A 35 -10.75 -1.00 27.57
CA ALA A 35 -9.38 -0.67 27.17
C ALA A 35 -8.78 -1.73 26.23
N GLY A 36 -8.99 -3.01 26.53
CA GLY A 36 -8.52 -4.13 25.73
C GLY A 36 -9.14 -4.15 24.33
N THR A 37 -10.46 -3.95 24.22
CA THR A 37 -11.16 -3.95 22.93
C THR A 37 -10.74 -2.79 22.02
N ASN A 38 -10.51 -1.60 22.58
CA ASN A 38 -10.00 -0.46 21.82
C ASN A 38 -8.55 -0.69 21.36
N SER A 39 -7.70 -1.23 22.25
CA SER A 39 -6.32 -1.59 21.93
C SER A 39 -6.24 -2.65 20.82
N TYR A 40 -7.11 -3.67 20.89
CA TYR A 40 -7.17 -4.73 19.88
C TYR A 40 -7.61 -4.18 18.52
N LYS A 41 -8.66 -3.34 18.47
CA LYS A 41 -9.13 -2.74 17.22
C LYS A 41 -8.06 -1.89 16.54
N SER A 42 -7.35 -1.05 17.29
CA SER A 42 -6.27 -0.22 16.74
C SER A 42 -5.11 -1.08 16.22
N THR A 43 -4.63 -2.02 17.04
CA THR A 43 -3.52 -2.92 16.67
C THR A 43 -3.86 -3.80 15.47
N ASN A 44 -5.09 -4.31 15.41
CA ASN A 44 -5.55 -5.13 14.29
C ASN A 44 -5.60 -4.30 13.00
N LYS A 45 -6.16 -3.08 13.04
CA LYS A 45 -6.18 -2.16 11.89
C LYS A 45 -4.76 -1.88 11.38
N GLN A 46 -3.82 -1.60 12.29
CA GLN A 46 -2.42 -1.42 11.94
C GLN A 46 -1.81 -2.67 11.28
N THR A 47 -2.09 -3.85 11.82
CA THR A 47 -1.55 -5.11 11.31
C THR A 47 -2.07 -5.41 9.91
N THR A 48 -3.38 -5.23 9.70
CA THR A 48 -4.03 -5.41 8.40
C THR A 48 -3.43 -4.47 7.34
N VAL A 49 -3.29 -3.18 7.65
CA VAL A 49 -2.70 -2.21 6.72
C VAL A 49 -1.28 -2.61 6.34
N GLN A 50 -0.45 -3.02 7.31
CA GLN A 50 0.92 -3.46 7.02
C GLN A 50 0.99 -4.74 6.16
N GLN A 51 0.07 -5.68 6.39
CA GLN A 51 -0.02 -6.90 5.59
C GLN A 51 -0.45 -6.59 4.15
N GLU A 52 -1.42 -5.68 3.98
CA GLU A 52 -1.90 -5.22 2.68
C GLU A 52 -0.78 -4.52 1.88
N THR A 53 -0.02 -3.61 2.50
CA THR A 53 1.15 -2.98 1.86
C THR A 53 2.19 -4.00 1.43
N SER A 54 2.49 -4.96 2.31
CA SER A 54 3.47 -6.02 2.01
C SER A 54 2.99 -6.91 0.87
N TYR A 55 1.68 -7.18 0.79
CA TYR A 55 1.06 -7.91 -0.31
C TYR A 55 1.16 -7.12 -1.63
N VAL A 56 0.81 -5.84 -1.62
CA VAL A 56 0.93 -4.95 -2.79
C VAL A 56 2.35 -4.96 -3.33
N MET A 57 3.35 -4.75 -2.46
CA MET A 57 4.76 -4.69 -2.89
C MET A 57 5.22 -6.01 -3.51
N LYS A 58 4.81 -7.16 -2.94
CA LYS A 58 5.11 -8.48 -3.50
C LYS A 58 4.41 -8.71 -4.83
N MET A 59 3.15 -8.28 -4.96
CA MET A 59 2.38 -8.41 -6.19
C MET A 59 2.98 -7.55 -7.32
N LEU A 60 3.24 -6.27 -7.05
CA LEU A 60 3.91 -5.35 -7.97
C LEU A 60 5.26 -5.92 -8.41
N GLY A 61 6.12 -6.26 -7.44
CA GLY A 61 7.44 -6.82 -7.73
C GLY A 61 7.38 -8.12 -8.52
N GLY A 62 6.43 -9.01 -8.20
CA GLY A 62 6.23 -10.26 -8.92
C GLY A 62 5.83 -10.04 -10.38
N LYS A 63 4.95 -9.07 -10.64
CA LYS A 63 4.52 -8.72 -12.00
C LYS A 63 5.58 -7.97 -12.79
N ILE A 64 6.34 -7.09 -12.15
CA ILE A 64 7.50 -6.42 -12.76
C ILE A 64 8.55 -7.44 -13.18
N LYS A 65 8.90 -8.38 -12.29
CA LYS A 65 9.84 -9.47 -12.59
C LYS A 65 9.36 -10.43 -13.69
N ALA A 66 8.06 -10.44 -13.99
CA ALA A 66 7.49 -11.23 -15.07
C ALA A 66 7.20 -10.39 -16.33
N GLY A 67 7.43 -9.08 -16.27
CA GLY A 67 7.23 -8.15 -17.38
C GLY A 67 8.33 -8.25 -18.44
N ASN A 68 8.19 -7.44 -19.49
CA ASN A 68 9.16 -7.27 -20.57
C ASN A 68 9.63 -5.81 -20.60
N SER A 69 10.93 -5.58 -20.44
CA SER A 69 11.47 -4.21 -20.44
C SER A 69 11.25 -3.48 -21.76
N SER A 70 11.20 -4.19 -22.89
CA SER A 70 11.03 -3.56 -24.22
C SER A 70 9.63 -2.96 -24.40
N ASP A 71 8.64 -3.53 -23.71
CA ASP A 71 7.23 -3.16 -23.82
C ASP A 71 6.71 -2.44 -22.57
N ALA A 72 7.50 -2.36 -21.49
CA ALA A 72 7.11 -1.67 -20.28
C ALA A 72 7.00 -0.16 -20.52
N ARG A 73 5.98 0.48 -19.97
CA ARG A 73 5.70 1.92 -20.13
C ARG A 73 5.27 2.51 -18.81
N LEU A 74 5.66 3.74 -18.55
CA LEU A 74 5.20 4.50 -17.39
C LEU A 74 4.59 5.81 -17.88
N ILE A 75 3.44 6.18 -17.36
CA ILE A 75 2.80 7.48 -17.60
C ILE A 75 2.43 8.06 -16.25
N ASN A 76 2.81 9.31 -16.00
CA ASN A 76 2.45 10.05 -14.80
C ASN A 76 1.66 11.30 -15.20
N SER A 77 0.52 11.52 -14.54
CA SER A 77 -0.31 12.70 -14.75
C SER A 77 -1.00 13.11 -13.45
N SER A 78 -0.61 14.26 -12.91
CA SER A 78 -1.23 14.90 -11.74
C SER A 78 -1.39 13.93 -10.54
N GLY A 79 -0.34 13.18 -10.21
CA GLY A 79 -0.33 12.20 -9.12
C GLY A 79 -0.86 10.81 -9.50
N ASN A 80 -1.61 10.70 -10.60
CA ASN A 80 -2.04 9.40 -11.11
C ASN A 80 -0.89 8.74 -11.89
N ILE A 81 -0.72 7.44 -11.67
CA ILE A 81 0.34 6.66 -12.31
C ILE A 81 -0.28 5.51 -13.08
N VAL A 82 0.13 5.34 -14.33
CA VAL A 82 -0.09 4.12 -15.09
C VAL A 82 1.26 3.48 -15.35
N TYR A 83 1.44 2.26 -14.88
CA TYR A 83 2.64 1.47 -15.13
C TYR A 83 2.26 0.17 -15.83
N ASP A 84 2.70 0.05 -17.07
CA ASP A 84 2.59 -1.15 -17.88
C ASP A 84 3.83 -2.01 -17.71
N THR A 85 3.61 -3.27 -17.35
CA THR A 85 4.70 -4.26 -17.23
C THR A 85 5.20 -4.77 -18.59
N GLY A 86 4.52 -4.46 -19.69
CA GLY A 86 4.85 -4.98 -21.02
C GLY A 86 4.51 -6.47 -21.21
N ASN A 87 3.65 -7.02 -20.35
CA ASN A 87 3.22 -8.42 -20.43
C ASN A 87 1.71 -8.55 -20.18
N ASP A 88 1.30 -8.82 -18.93
CA ASP A 88 -0.09 -9.18 -18.61
C ASP A 88 -0.77 -8.27 -17.59
N ALA A 89 -0.06 -7.26 -17.08
CA ALA A 89 -0.56 -6.37 -16.03
C ALA A 89 -0.25 -4.90 -16.31
N ILE A 90 -1.28 -4.07 -16.17
CA ILE A 90 -1.14 -2.61 -16.09
C ILE A 90 -1.60 -2.18 -14.70
N PHE A 91 -0.73 -1.51 -13.97
CA PHE A 91 -1.02 -0.93 -12.68
C PHE A 91 -1.50 0.50 -12.87
N TYR A 92 -2.56 0.86 -12.17
CA TYR A 92 -3.08 2.22 -12.15
C TYR A 92 -3.25 2.66 -10.70
N TYR A 93 -2.51 3.68 -10.32
CA TYR A 93 -2.66 4.35 -9.06
C TYR A 93 -3.42 5.66 -9.26
N ASN A 94 -4.44 5.86 -8.44
CA ASN A 94 -5.21 7.08 -8.37
C ASN A 94 -4.94 7.77 -7.03
N ASP A 95 -4.25 8.90 -7.10
CA ASP A 95 -3.84 9.69 -5.92
C ASP A 95 -5.04 10.31 -5.20
N ALA A 96 -6.04 10.80 -5.93
CA ALA A 96 -7.24 11.40 -5.34
C ALA A 96 -8.07 10.42 -4.49
N SER A 97 -7.91 9.11 -4.72
CA SER A 97 -8.66 8.06 -4.02
C SER A 97 -7.77 7.06 -3.27
N ASN A 98 -6.45 7.30 -3.20
CA ASN A 98 -5.46 6.40 -2.59
C ASN A 98 -5.61 4.93 -3.02
N SER A 99 -6.03 4.72 -4.27
CA SER A 99 -6.48 3.42 -4.75
C SER A 99 -5.56 2.90 -5.86
N LEU A 100 -5.06 1.69 -5.65
CA LEU A 100 -4.31 0.94 -6.66
C LEU A 100 -5.20 -0.08 -7.34
N TYR A 101 -5.19 -0.06 -8.66
CA TYR A 101 -5.91 -0.99 -9.52
C TYR A 101 -4.94 -1.76 -10.41
N VAL A 102 -5.37 -2.95 -10.83
CA VAL A 102 -4.73 -3.73 -11.88
C VAL A 102 -5.73 -3.98 -13.00
N PHE A 103 -5.32 -3.66 -14.21
CA PHE A 103 -5.98 -4.09 -15.43
C PHE A 103 -5.25 -5.33 -15.93
N LYS A 104 -6.02 -6.36 -16.30
CA LYS A 104 -5.49 -7.47 -17.08
C LYS A 104 -5.57 -7.09 -18.55
N TYR A 105 -4.56 -7.46 -19.31
CA TYR A 105 -4.63 -7.40 -20.76
C TYR A 105 -5.80 -8.25 -21.26
N SER A 106 -6.64 -7.67 -22.12
CA SER A 106 -7.67 -8.40 -22.83
C SER A 106 -7.10 -8.77 -24.21
N THR A 107 -6.57 -9.98 -24.35
CA THR A 107 -6.16 -10.52 -25.67
C THR A 107 -7.41 -10.93 -26.44
N VAL A 108 -8.19 -9.96 -26.91
CA VAL A 108 -9.30 -10.23 -27.82
C VAL A 108 -9.03 -9.49 -29.13
N GLY A 109 -8.26 -10.14 -30.00
CA GLY A 109 -8.17 -9.82 -31.43
C GLY A 109 -7.35 -8.59 -31.80
N GLY A 110 -6.12 -8.81 -32.27
CA GLY A 110 -5.25 -7.77 -32.84
C GLY A 110 -4.34 -7.12 -31.79
N ALA A 111 -3.21 -6.59 -32.23
CA ALA A 111 -2.29 -5.81 -31.39
C ALA A 111 -3.01 -4.59 -30.82
N GLY A 112 -3.70 -4.78 -29.69
CA GLY A 112 -4.52 -3.76 -29.06
C GLY A 112 -3.62 -2.68 -28.49
N SER A 113 -3.59 -1.52 -29.13
CA SER A 113 -3.05 -0.30 -28.54
C SER A 113 -3.71 -0.06 -27.19
N ILE A 114 -2.91 0.00 -26.13
CA ILE A 114 -3.39 0.27 -24.78
C ILE A 114 -3.72 1.76 -24.69
N ASP A 115 -4.97 2.07 -24.35
CA ASP A 115 -5.41 3.46 -24.16
C ASP A 115 -5.05 3.94 -22.74
N TYR A 116 -3.77 4.29 -22.55
CA TYR A 116 -3.26 4.82 -21.29
C TYR A 116 -3.99 6.10 -20.85
N VAL A 117 -4.44 6.91 -21.81
CA VAL A 117 -5.19 8.15 -21.56
C VAL A 117 -6.56 7.80 -20.99
N GLY A 118 -7.27 6.87 -21.61
CA GLY A 118 -8.54 6.34 -21.12
C GLY A 118 -8.43 5.75 -19.72
N ILE A 119 -7.30 5.12 -19.38
CA ILE A 119 -7.07 4.60 -18.01
C ILE A 119 -6.97 5.75 -17.01
N LEU A 120 -6.20 6.78 -17.33
CA LEU A 120 -6.03 7.98 -16.50
C LEU A 120 -7.33 8.79 -16.36
N SER A 121 -8.12 8.91 -17.43
CA SER A 121 -9.39 9.63 -17.46
C SER A 121 -10.58 8.82 -16.94
N GLY A 122 -10.38 7.53 -16.65
CA GLY A 122 -11.43 6.61 -16.20
C GLY A 122 -12.41 6.16 -17.29
N THR A 123 -12.11 6.43 -18.56
CA THR A 123 -12.93 6.05 -19.73
C THR A 123 -12.60 4.63 -20.22
N TYR A 124 -11.51 4.03 -19.74
CA TYR A 124 -11.09 2.69 -20.14
C TYR A 124 -12.07 1.60 -19.71
N SER A 125 -12.58 0.86 -20.69
CA SER A 125 -13.71 -0.07 -20.52
C SER A 125 -13.31 -1.48 -20.01
N ASN A 126 -12.02 -1.80 -19.99
CA ASN A 126 -11.56 -3.11 -19.50
C ASN A 126 -11.79 -3.28 -17.99
N LYS A 127 -12.00 -4.54 -17.59
CA LYS A 127 -12.18 -4.88 -16.17
C LYS A 127 -10.93 -4.50 -15.37
N LYS A 128 -11.11 -3.61 -14.40
CA LYS A 128 -10.12 -3.27 -13.38
C LYS A 128 -10.42 -3.99 -12.07
N TYR A 129 -9.36 -4.43 -11.41
CA TYR A 129 -9.43 -5.07 -10.09
C TYR A 129 -8.80 -4.14 -9.08
N LEU A 130 -9.53 -3.81 -8.02
CA LEU A 130 -8.98 -3.06 -6.89
C LEU A 130 -7.98 -3.96 -6.15
N VAL A 131 -6.75 -3.47 -6.00
CA VAL A 131 -5.69 -4.16 -5.26
C VAL A 131 -5.62 -3.65 -3.82
N SER A 132 -5.64 -2.32 -3.66
CA SER A 132 -5.53 -1.71 -2.33
C SER A 132 -6.12 -0.30 -2.30
N LYS A 133 -6.59 0.10 -1.12
CA LYS A 133 -7.00 1.49 -0.79
C LYS A 133 -6.17 2.11 0.33
N CYS A 134 -5.12 1.43 0.77
CA CYS A 134 -4.32 1.84 1.92
C CYS A 134 -3.02 2.56 1.51
N ILE A 135 -2.84 2.88 0.22
CA ILE A 135 -1.60 3.46 -0.30
C ILE A 135 -1.75 4.97 -0.38
N ASP A 136 -1.04 5.69 0.49
CA ASP A 136 -1.08 7.15 0.52
C ASP A 136 -0.23 7.79 -0.57
N SER A 137 0.87 7.13 -0.96
CA SER A 137 1.61 7.52 -2.15
C SER A 137 2.27 6.32 -2.79
N LEU A 138 2.28 6.31 -4.12
CA LEU A 138 3.03 5.36 -4.93
C LEU A 138 3.91 6.16 -5.87
N THR A 139 5.16 5.72 -6.03
CA THR A 139 6.07 6.24 -7.05
C THR A 139 6.75 5.06 -7.70
N ILE A 140 6.76 5.07 -9.03
CA ILE A 140 7.43 4.08 -9.86
C ILE A 140 8.40 4.85 -10.74
N SER A 141 9.65 4.40 -10.80
CA SER A 141 10.70 5.05 -11.57
C SER A 141 11.61 4.00 -12.18
N PHE A 142 12.04 4.24 -13.41
CA PHE A 142 13.12 3.49 -14.04
C PHE A 142 14.45 4.04 -13.52
N VAL A 143 15.37 3.17 -13.14
CA VAL A 143 16.66 3.55 -12.54
C VAL A 143 17.78 2.95 -13.37
N GLY A 144 18.86 3.70 -13.60
CA GLY A 144 20.01 3.18 -14.35
C GLY A 144 20.63 1.93 -13.71
N ASP A 145 21.33 1.14 -14.52
CA ASP A 145 21.93 -0.13 -14.08
C ASP A 145 23.02 0.06 -13.00
N ASP A 146 23.59 1.27 -12.88
CA ASP A 146 24.55 1.67 -11.84
C ASP A 146 24.03 2.88 -11.03
N ILE A 147 23.56 2.66 -9.79
CA ILE A 147 23.44 3.76 -8.82
C ILE A 147 24.81 3.96 -8.20
N LYS A 148 25.62 4.90 -8.73
CA LYS A 148 26.89 5.27 -8.11
C LYS A 148 26.62 5.89 -6.74
N ARG A 149 27.17 5.27 -5.69
CA ARG A 149 27.10 5.77 -4.31
C ARG A 149 28.48 6.20 -3.84
N ASP A 150 28.54 7.31 -3.09
CA ASP A 150 29.77 7.74 -2.43
C ASP A 150 30.12 6.80 -1.26
N ALA A 151 31.27 7.01 -0.64
CA ALA A 151 31.73 6.21 0.50
C ALA A 151 30.82 6.32 1.74
N ASP A 152 29.96 7.34 1.79
CA ASP A 152 29.00 7.60 2.87
C ASP A 152 27.60 7.05 2.54
N GLY A 153 27.42 6.45 1.36
CA GLY A 153 26.20 5.81 0.91
C GLY A 153 25.18 6.74 0.24
N ASN A 154 25.55 7.99 -0.06
CA ASN A 154 24.71 8.93 -0.79
C ASN A 154 24.84 8.75 -2.31
N GLU A 155 23.80 9.09 -3.06
CA GLU A 155 23.80 9.01 -4.53
C GLU A 155 24.75 10.08 -5.12
N VAL A 156 25.65 9.66 -6.02
CA VAL A 156 26.62 10.54 -6.70
C VAL A 156 25.97 11.17 -7.93
N LEU A 157 25.97 12.51 -7.98
CA LEU A 157 25.46 13.32 -9.10
C LEU A 157 26.56 13.58 -10.14
N ASP A 158 26.20 13.70 -11.41
CA ASP A 158 27.12 14.11 -12.48
C ASP A 158 27.48 15.61 -12.40
N ALA A 159 28.45 16.04 -13.23
CA ALA A 159 28.94 17.42 -13.26
C ALA A 159 27.89 18.47 -13.72
N SER A 160 26.72 18.04 -14.22
CA SER A 160 25.58 18.89 -14.56
C SER A 160 24.56 18.97 -13.41
N GLY A 161 24.84 18.36 -12.26
CA GLY A 161 23.94 18.27 -11.13
C GLY A 161 22.76 17.32 -11.37
N LYS A 162 22.87 16.41 -12.34
CA LYS A 162 21.85 15.42 -12.65
C LYS A 162 22.30 14.04 -12.19
N ASN A 163 21.35 13.21 -11.76
CA ASN A 163 21.59 11.78 -11.61
C ASN A 163 21.92 11.22 -13.01
N GLU A 164 22.74 10.16 -13.12
CA GLU A 164 22.86 9.33 -14.34
C GLU A 164 21.50 8.69 -14.78
N GLU A 165 20.38 9.06 -14.15
CA GLU A 165 18.99 8.75 -14.53
C GLU A 165 18.60 9.21 -15.94
N SER A 166 19.35 10.13 -16.56
CA SER A 166 19.06 10.57 -17.93
C SER A 166 19.20 9.45 -18.97
N GLU A 167 19.88 8.34 -18.64
CA GLU A 167 19.98 7.17 -19.52
C GLU A 167 18.95 6.07 -19.18
N ALA A 168 18.27 6.14 -18.04
CA ALA A 168 17.40 5.07 -17.55
C ALA A 168 16.12 4.90 -18.38
N TYR A 169 15.67 5.95 -19.06
CA TYR A 169 14.47 5.94 -19.88
C TYR A 169 14.55 6.95 -21.02
N THR A 170 13.76 6.72 -22.07
CA THR A 170 13.43 7.73 -23.08
C THR A 170 12.02 8.25 -22.87
N THR A 171 11.79 9.52 -23.17
CA THR A 171 10.47 10.14 -23.06
C THR A 171 9.82 10.27 -24.42
N HIS A 172 8.53 9.97 -24.49
CA HIS A 172 7.71 10.14 -25.66
C HIS A 172 6.47 10.98 -25.30
N THR A 173 6.17 12.00 -26.09
CA THR A 173 4.99 12.84 -25.88
C THR A 173 3.80 12.25 -26.62
N LEU A 174 2.79 11.82 -25.87
CA LEU A 174 1.55 11.31 -26.43
C LEU A 174 0.77 12.44 -27.13
N PRO A 175 -0.11 12.13 -28.11
CA PRO A 175 -0.93 13.13 -28.81
C PRO A 175 -1.78 14.02 -27.87
N THR A 176 -2.01 13.57 -26.64
CA THR A 176 -2.75 14.28 -25.59
C THR A 176 -1.89 15.25 -24.77
N GLY A 177 -0.59 15.34 -25.06
CA GLY A 177 0.38 16.16 -24.33
C GLY A 177 0.94 15.50 -23.07
N LEU A 178 0.55 14.27 -22.76
CA LEU A 178 1.12 13.49 -21.65
C LEU A 178 2.49 12.92 -22.00
N THR A 179 3.36 12.80 -21.00
CA THR A 179 4.68 12.18 -21.15
C THR A 179 4.63 10.70 -20.79
N GLU A 180 4.98 9.87 -21.76
CA GLU A 180 5.26 8.45 -21.61
C GLU A 180 6.76 8.25 -21.41
N TYR A 181 7.12 7.39 -20.46
CA TYR A 181 8.49 7.02 -20.13
C TYR A 181 8.70 5.56 -20.55
N ILE A 182 9.71 5.32 -21.37
CA ILE A 182 10.08 4.02 -21.92
C ILE A 182 11.44 3.63 -21.33
N PRO A 183 11.57 2.50 -20.62
CA PRO A 183 12.83 2.16 -19.98
C PRO A 183 13.90 1.76 -20.99
N ASN A 184 15.13 2.22 -20.75
CA ASN A 184 16.34 1.71 -21.38
C ASN A 184 17.11 0.74 -20.45
N THR A 185 16.68 0.66 -19.19
CA THR A 185 17.21 -0.21 -18.12
C THR A 185 16.22 -1.33 -17.81
N LYS A 186 16.71 -2.34 -17.09
CA LYS A 186 15.88 -3.39 -16.50
C LYS A 186 15.48 -3.08 -15.06
N LEU A 187 15.98 -2.02 -14.44
CA LEU A 187 15.69 -1.72 -13.05
C LEU A 187 14.49 -0.78 -12.88
N VAL A 188 13.56 -1.18 -12.03
CA VAL A 188 12.38 -0.41 -11.64
C VAL A 188 12.40 -0.26 -10.13
N ARG A 189 12.48 0.97 -9.66
CA ARG A 189 12.31 1.31 -8.25
C ARG A 189 10.85 1.61 -7.98
N ILE A 190 10.34 1.01 -6.90
CA ILE A 190 9.00 1.28 -6.38
C ILE A 190 9.14 1.82 -4.97
N VAL A 191 8.58 3.00 -4.76
CA VAL A 191 8.42 3.61 -3.45
C VAL A 191 6.92 3.66 -3.14
N CYS A 192 6.53 3.06 -2.02
CA CYS A 192 5.16 3.03 -1.54
C CYS A 192 5.12 3.52 -0.10
N SER A 193 4.27 4.50 0.19
CA SER A 193 4.12 5.07 1.52
C SER A 193 2.72 4.83 2.05
N VAL A 194 2.63 4.46 3.33
CA VAL A 194 1.36 4.22 4.02
C VAL A 194 1.40 4.81 5.42
N THR A 195 0.37 5.55 5.78
CA THR A 195 0.22 6.26 7.04
C THR A 195 -0.92 5.63 7.82
N TYR A 196 -0.64 5.25 9.05
CA TYR A 196 -1.63 4.75 9.98
C TYR A 196 -1.34 5.32 11.37
N ASP A 197 -2.37 5.84 12.05
CA ASP A 197 -2.31 6.30 13.44
C ASP A 197 -1.04 7.13 13.78
N ARG A 198 -0.71 8.08 12.87
CA ARG A 198 0.45 9.01 12.90
C ARG A 198 1.83 8.40 12.64
N ARG A 199 1.91 7.13 12.24
CA ARG A 199 3.15 6.50 11.76
C ARG A 199 3.08 6.37 10.25
N SER A 200 4.13 6.81 9.56
CA SER A 200 4.32 6.54 8.14
C SER A 200 5.30 5.37 7.99
N LYS A 201 4.97 4.44 7.10
CA LYS A 201 5.84 3.34 6.70
C LYS A 201 6.10 3.47 5.21
N ASN A 202 7.37 3.63 4.87
CA ASN A 202 7.83 3.69 3.50
C ASN A 202 8.46 2.35 3.14
N SER A 203 8.05 1.81 2.00
CA SER A 203 8.65 0.64 1.38
C SER A 203 9.32 1.08 0.09
N ASP A 204 10.62 0.87 0.01
CA ASP A 204 11.44 1.24 -1.14
C ASP A 204 12.17 -0.02 -1.61
N VAL A 205 11.82 -0.49 -2.80
CA VAL A 205 12.37 -1.73 -3.36
C VAL A 205 12.63 -1.54 -4.83
N THR A 206 13.83 -1.93 -5.27
CA THR A 206 14.19 -2.02 -6.68
C THR A 206 14.02 -3.45 -7.19
N TYR A 207 13.37 -3.59 -8.33
CA TYR A 207 13.12 -4.85 -9.01
C TYR A 207 13.74 -4.84 -10.39
N THR A 208 14.14 -6.02 -10.87
CA THR A 208 14.63 -6.21 -12.24
C THR A 208 13.50 -6.78 -13.10
N ILE A 209 13.15 -6.10 -14.19
CA ILE A 209 12.25 -6.60 -15.24
C ILE A 209 12.98 -7.70 -16.02
N ARG A 210 12.24 -8.72 -16.45
CA ARG A 210 12.78 -9.82 -17.25
C ARG A 210 12.73 -9.45 -18.74
N ASN A 211 13.61 -10.08 -19.54
CA ASN A 211 13.46 -10.11 -21.00
C ASN A 211 12.59 -11.30 -21.38
#